data_AF-A0A965JU58-F1
#
_entry.id   AF-A0A965JU58-F1
#
_cell.length_a   1.000
_cell.length_b   1.000
_cell.length_c   1.000
_cell.angle_alpha   90.00
_cell.angle_beta   90.00
_cell.angle_gamma   90.00
#
_symmetry.space_group_name_H-M   'P 1'
#
loop_
_entity.id
_entity.type
_entity.pdbx_description
1 polymer ?
#
loop_
_entity_poly.entity_id
_entity_poly.type
_entity_poly.pdbx_seq_one_letter_code
_entity_poly.pdbx_strand_id
1 'polypeptide(L)'
;MSTSALVNQLKENDQDFEFYPTTKEMIETIYFDLAKKDRDSKYYSVLDIGAGNGGFFEKFKQVRQEVKEHNIAVGCSAEEDWCYKENSEEIFKLIKPKADISTKYAIEKSEILINQMAANIMLLGTDFWEQTLIDKEVDIIFSNPPYSQFEDWSAKIIREAHAAFIYLVIPQRWQESELLKDCIAARKATVKVLGDFNFLDAERAARAKVEVIKINLVADEERFYRRDNLSDPFDSWFESVFKIQAQRGEERTWREEGDELARKKQQRQAEIENELVAGRDLVQVLVALYQRDLNELMKTYQVLGTIDEKLMKELGVKLEEVKKNLKMKIKGLKNFYWAEIFSKLDKIKERLCSSQRQTLLGKLDRSIDFTESNIYAVLIWVIKNANQYLDQQIKDLFEKLTEREGIRNYKSNQTTWEKDGWRYRDQAKSHYCIDYRIVTRGYWEGFSDKRLSQNTIDLIDDIITVANNLGFDGQTSKSFGWDTKPSYGEKQEFYMRPNWQNNNTAKNSLFMEARFYKNGNAHLKINQDFMKAFNIEAARLNGWVRSAEDILREFPDDCKVNAEEIKKYYKANFLISCSSPKNLLQLGTN
;
A
#
# COMPACT_ATOMS: atom_id res chain seq x y z
N MET A 1 24.70 -1.37 -5.20
CA MET A 1 25.58 -2.36 -4.53
C MET A 1 25.58 -3.62 -5.39
N SER A 2 26.72 -4.30 -5.57
CA SER A 2 26.72 -5.59 -6.29
C SER A 2 26.09 -6.69 -5.43
N THR A 3 25.57 -7.74 -6.05
CA THR A 3 24.98 -8.89 -5.32
C THR A 3 25.98 -9.54 -4.36
N SER A 4 27.25 -9.65 -4.76
CA SER A 4 28.32 -10.16 -3.88
C SER A 4 28.53 -9.27 -2.64
N ALA A 5 28.56 -7.95 -2.81
CA ALA A 5 28.67 -7.02 -1.67
C ALA A 5 27.44 -7.09 -0.75
N LEU A 6 26.25 -7.26 -1.32
CA LEU A 6 25.02 -7.45 -0.55
C LEU A 6 25.06 -8.75 0.27
N VAL A 7 25.44 -9.87 -0.34
CA VAL A 7 25.55 -11.15 0.36
C VAL A 7 26.59 -11.09 1.48
N ASN A 8 27.72 -10.42 1.27
CA ASN A 8 28.71 -10.22 2.34
C ASN A 8 28.13 -9.37 3.49
N GLN A 9 27.43 -8.28 3.17
CA GLN A 9 26.76 -7.47 4.19
C GLN A 9 25.73 -8.29 4.99
N LEU A 10 24.96 -9.16 4.33
CA LEU A 10 24.00 -10.04 5.00
C LEU A 10 24.69 -11.00 5.96
N LYS A 11 25.78 -11.64 5.53
CA LYS A 11 26.58 -12.56 6.36
C LYS A 11 27.19 -11.85 7.56
N GLU A 12 27.76 -10.67 7.37
CA GLU A 12 28.36 -9.86 8.45
C GLU A 12 27.36 -9.44 9.53
N ASN A 13 26.06 -9.43 9.21
CA ASN A 13 25.00 -9.04 10.13
C ASN A 13 24.09 -10.22 10.55
N ASP A 14 24.49 -11.47 10.27
CA ASP A 14 23.71 -12.68 10.56
C ASP A 14 22.29 -12.67 9.94
N GLN A 15 22.15 -12.06 8.76
CA GLN A 15 20.90 -11.95 7.99
C GLN A 15 20.93 -12.68 6.64
N ASP A 16 21.95 -13.51 6.38
CA ASP A 16 21.98 -14.39 5.21
C ASP A 16 21.20 -15.69 5.47
N PHE A 17 19.88 -15.64 5.29
CA PHE A 17 18.99 -16.81 5.39
C PHE A 17 18.91 -17.59 4.07
N GLU A 18 20.04 -17.81 3.41
CA GLU A 18 20.13 -18.37 2.05
C GLU A 18 19.47 -17.50 0.97
N PHE A 19 19.82 -16.20 0.95
CA PHE A 19 19.32 -15.29 -0.09
C PHE A 19 19.87 -15.64 -1.48
N TYR A 20 19.04 -16.22 -2.34
CA TYR A 20 19.36 -16.50 -3.76
C TYR A 20 18.50 -15.63 -4.68
N PRO A 21 19.06 -14.60 -5.34
CA PRO A 21 18.30 -13.81 -6.32
C PRO A 21 17.80 -14.69 -7.45
N THR A 22 16.48 -14.76 -7.64
CA THR A 22 15.88 -15.52 -8.75
C THR A 22 16.36 -14.96 -10.09
N THR A 23 16.76 -15.82 -11.02
CA THR A 23 17.31 -15.40 -12.32
C THR A 23 16.20 -14.90 -13.25
N LYS A 24 16.56 -14.15 -14.29
CA LYS A 24 15.59 -13.59 -15.24
C LYS A 24 14.88 -14.70 -16.02
N GLU A 25 15.58 -15.75 -16.41
CA GLU A 25 15.06 -16.88 -17.18
C GLU A 25 13.96 -17.64 -16.40
N MET A 26 14.12 -17.77 -15.09
CA MET A 26 13.09 -18.35 -14.22
C MET A 26 11.84 -17.47 -14.19
N ILE A 27 12.01 -16.14 -14.11
CA ILE A 27 10.90 -15.18 -14.11
C ILE A 27 10.19 -15.13 -15.47
N GLU A 28 10.93 -15.20 -16.58
CA GLU A 28 10.38 -15.31 -17.93
C GLU A 28 9.46 -16.53 -18.07
N THR A 29 9.87 -17.66 -17.51
CA THR A 29 9.08 -18.90 -17.52
C THR A 29 7.73 -18.70 -16.82
N ILE A 30 7.72 -18.04 -15.66
CA ILE A 30 6.49 -17.70 -14.92
C ILE A 30 5.64 -16.71 -15.73
N TYR A 31 6.26 -15.64 -16.24
CA TYR A 31 5.59 -14.62 -17.04
C TYR A 31 4.86 -15.22 -18.25
N PHE A 32 5.53 -16.11 -18.98
CA PHE A 32 4.94 -16.76 -20.15
C PHE A 32 3.89 -17.83 -19.79
N ASP A 33 3.94 -18.48 -18.63
CA ASP A 33 2.79 -19.32 -18.19
C ASP A 33 1.55 -18.45 -17.91
N LEU A 34 1.74 -17.29 -17.27
CA LEU A 34 0.66 -16.34 -16.98
C LEU A 34 0.09 -15.67 -18.23
N ALA A 35 0.94 -15.35 -19.22
CA ALA A 35 0.53 -14.66 -20.45
C ALA A 35 -0.23 -15.57 -21.45
N LYS A 36 -0.16 -16.90 -21.31
CA LYS A 36 -0.73 -17.86 -22.27
C LYS A 36 -2.26 -17.96 -22.28
N LYS A 37 -2.96 -17.44 -21.26
CA LYS A 37 -4.28 -17.99 -20.88
C LYS A 37 -5.51 -17.11 -21.09
N ASP A 38 -5.41 -15.88 -21.61
CA ASP A 38 -6.59 -15.01 -21.63
C ASP A 38 -6.74 -14.11 -22.87
N ARG A 39 -7.99 -13.73 -23.19
CA ARG A 39 -8.33 -12.78 -24.26
C ARG A 39 -8.08 -11.33 -23.84
N ASP A 40 -8.06 -11.03 -22.54
CA ASP A 40 -7.90 -9.67 -22.00
C ASP A 40 -6.59 -9.48 -21.19
N SER A 41 -6.22 -8.22 -20.94
CA SER A 41 -5.13 -7.87 -20.02
C SER A 41 -5.51 -8.20 -18.58
N LYS A 42 -4.60 -8.83 -17.84
CA LYS A 42 -4.85 -9.33 -16.49
C LYS A 42 -3.86 -8.77 -15.48
N TYR A 43 -4.44 -8.21 -14.42
CA TYR A 43 -3.72 -7.60 -13.32
C TYR A 43 -3.78 -8.53 -12.11
N TYR A 44 -2.61 -8.96 -11.65
CA TYR A 44 -2.49 -9.91 -10.54
C TYR A 44 -2.07 -9.21 -9.24
N SER A 45 -2.65 -9.66 -8.14
CA SER A 45 -2.07 -9.52 -6.80
C SER A 45 -1.13 -10.68 -6.53
N VAL A 46 0.11 -10.37 -6.11
CA VAL A 46 1.15 -11.39 -5.93
C VAL A 46 1.82 -11.22 -4.57
N LEU A 47 1.93 -12.33 -3.82
CA LEU A 47 2.73 -12.44 -2.60
C LEU A 47 4.02 -13.20 -2.88
N ASP A 48 5.15 -12.52 -2.71
CA ASP A 48 6.49 -13.11 -2.76
C ASP A 48 6.94 -13.50 -1.34
N ILE A 49 7.17 -14.79 -1.09
CA ILE A 49 7.55 -15.34 0.22
C ILE A 49 9.04 -15.69 0.20
N GLY A 50 9.81 -15.08 1.10
CA GLY A 50 11.27 -15.05 0.98
C GLY A 50 11.70 -14.07 -0.11
N ALA A 51 11.06 -12.90 -0.14
CA ALA A 51 11.13 -11.95 -1.25
C ALA A 51 12.52 -11.33 -1.47
N GLY A 52 13.41 -11.46 -0.48
CA GLY A 52 14.70 -10.81 -0.48
C GLY A 52 14.54 -9.30 -0.66
N ASN A 53 15.22 -8.71 -1.64
CA ASN A 53 15.08 -7.29 -1.94
C ASN A 53 13.91 -6.94 -2.87
N GLY A 54 12.99 -7.89 -3.14
CA GLY A 54 11.87 -7.71 -4.06
C GLY A 54 12.26 -7.81 -5.54
N GLY A 55 13.42 -8.40 -5.85
CA GLY A 55 13.94 -8.51 -7.22
C GLY A 55 13.03 -9.27 -8.19
N PHE A 56 12.16 -10.16 -7.70
CA PHE A 56 11.11 -10.81 -8.49
C PHE A 56 10.26 -9.79 -9.25
N PHE A 57 9.73 -8.78 -8.55
CA PHE A 57 8.80 -7.80 -9.12
C PHE A 57 9.45 -6.92 -10.18
N GLU A 58 10.70 -6.50 -9.96
CA GLU A 58 11.42 -5.67 -10.92
C GLU A 58 11.82 -6.46 -12.17
N LYS A 59 12.26 -7.72 -12.02
CA LYS A 59 12.53 -8.61 -13.15
C LYS A 59 11.26 -8.92 -13.94
N PHE A 60 10.13 -9.15 -13.27
CA PHE A 60 8.84 -9.38 -13.93
C PHE A 60 8.44 -8.15 -14.78
N LYS A 61 8.62 -6.94 -14.23
CA LYS A 61 8.39 -5.69 -14.96
C LYS A 61 9.34 -5.53 -16.15
N GLN A 62 10.62 -5.88 -16.00
CA GLN A 62 11.61 -5.85 -17.08
C GLN A 62 11.20 -6.79 -18.22
N VAL A 63 10.88 -8.06 -17.92
CA VAL A 63 10.41 -9.03 -18.92
C VAL A 63 9.18 -8.51 -19.65
N ARG A 64 8.21 -7.95 -18.93
CA ARG A 64 7.03 -7.34 -19.55
C ARG A 64 7.39 -6.19 -20.50
N GLN A 65 8.31 -5.32 -20.08
CA GLN A 65 8.75 -4.17 -20.88
C GLN A 65 9.48 -4.62 -22.15
N GLU A 66 10.35 -5.62 -22.06
CA GLU A 66 11.03 -6.19 -23.22
C GLU A 66 10.06 -6.84 -24.21
N VAL A 67 9.01 -7.52 -23.72
CA VAL A 67 7.95 -8.04 -24.58
C VAL A 67 7.20 -6.91 -25.30
N LYS A 68 6.92 -5.79 -24.62
CA LYS A 68 6.32 -4.60 -25.26
C LYS A 68 7.23 -4.02 -26.34
N GLU A 69 8.51 -3.84 -26.03
CA GLU A 69 9.51 -3.30 -26.96
C GLU A 69 9.69 -4.22 -28.18
N HIS A 70 9.72 -5.53 -27.96
CA HIS A 70 9.75 -6.52 -29.05
C HIS A 70 8.52 -6.40 -29.95
N ASN A 71 7.31 -6.29 -29.39
CA ASN A 71 6.08 -6.14 -30.16
C ASN A 71 6.08 -4.87 -31.02
N ILE A 72 6.57 -3.75 -30.48
CA ILE A 72 6.75 -2.50 -31.22
C ILE A 72 7.74 -2.71 -32.38
N ALA A 73 8.88 -3.35 -32.12
CA ALA A 73 9.92 -3.58 -33.11
C ALA A 73 9.46 -4.47 -34.29
N VAL A 74 8.52 -5.39 -34.08
CA VAL A 74 7.96 -6.25 -35.15
C VAL A 74 6.76 -5.63 -35.88
N GLY A 75 6.48 -4.34 -35.65
CA GLY A 75 5.47 -3.58 -36.38
C GLY A 75 4.06 -3.65 -35.80
N CYS A 76 3.92 -4.06 -34.54
CA CYS A 76 2.64 -4.07 -33.84
C CYS A 76 2.56 -2.89 -32.87
N SER A 77 1.40 -2.24 -32.79
CA SER A 77 1.24 -1.16 -31.81
C SER A 77 1.33 -1.72 -30.39
N ALA A 78 1.85 -0.93 -29.45
CA ALA A 78 2.08 -1.35 -28.07
C ALA A 78 0.78 -1.64 -27.29
N GLU A 79 -0.37 -1.27 -27.84
CA GLU A 79 -1.68 -1.20 -27.19
C GLU A 79 -2.80 -1.92 -27.94
N GLU A 80 -2.61 -2.35 -29.20
CA GLU A 80 -3.67 -3.07 -29.93
C GLU A 80 -3.67 -4.58 -29.62
N ASP A 81 -4.88 -5.11 -29.46
CA ASP A 81 -5.13 -6.54 -29.26
C ASP A 81 -4.82 -7.41 -30.49
N TRP A 82 -4.58 -6.80 -31.65
CA TRP A 82 -4.43 -7.44 -32.95
C TRP A 82 -3.41 -6.70 -33.82
N CYS A 83 -2.61 -7.45 -34.57
CA CYS A 83 -1.67 -6.92 -35.55
C CYS A 83 -1.68 -7.87 -36.75
N TYR A 84 -2.02 -7.35 -37.93
CA TYR A 84 -1.92 -8.07 -39.19
C TYR A 84 -0.61 -7.64 -39.87
N LYS A 85 0.29 -8.58 -40.13
CA LYS A 85 1.34 -8.34 -41.13
C LYS A 85 0.73 -8.55 -42.50
N GLU A 86 0.76 -7.54 -43.35
CA GLU A 86 0.61 -7.74 -44.79
C GLU A 86 1.79 -8.59 -45.29
N ASN A 87 1.48 -9.69 -46.00
CA ASN A 87 2.40 -10.48 -46.83
C ASN A 87 3.53 -11.26 -46.15
N SER A 88 3.25 -12.05 -45.09
CA SER A 88 4.13 -13.16 -44.71
C SER A 88 3.33 -14.44 -44.38
N GLU A 89 3.66 -15.56 -45.03
CA GLU A 89 3.09 -16.89 -44.71
C GLU A 89 3.55 -17.44 -43.34
N GLU A 90 4.49 -16.77 -42.66
CA GLU A 90 4.87 -17.07 -41.27
C GLU A 90 3.95 -16.35 -40.28
N ILE A 91 3.05 -17.12 -39.66
CA ILE A 91 2.26 -16.67 -38.51
C ILE A 91 3.18 -16.61 -37.29
N PHE A 92 3.78 -15.45 -36.99
CA PHE A 92 4.38 -15.22 -35.69
C PHE A 92 3.27 -15.12 -34.64
N LYS A 93 3.21 -16.08 -33.72
CA LYS A 93 2.29 -16.02 -32.58
C LYS A 93 2.82 -14.95 -31.61
N LEU A 94 2.26 -13.74 -31.70
CA LEU A 94 2.62 -12.62 -30.83
C LEU A 94 2.56 -13.00 -29.35
N ILE A 95 3.60 -12.64 -28.62
CA ILE A 95 3.61 -12.71 -27.16
C ILE A 95 2.85 -11.48 -26.65
N LYS A 96 1.59 -11.65 -26.27
CA LYS A 96 0.78 -10.55 -25.76
C LYS A 96 1.27 -10.17 -24.34
N PRO A 97 1.61 -8.90 -24.04
CA PRO A 97 2.10 -8.47 -22.73
C PRO A 97 0.95 -8.28 -21.73
N LYS A 98 0.15 -9.34 -21.58
CA LYS A 98 -1.15 -9.33 -20.90
C LYS A 98 -1.05 -9.48 -19.39
N ALA A 99 0.00 -10.12 -18.89
CA ALA A 99 0.19 -10.30 -17.46
C ALA A 99 0.88 -9.07 -16.88
N ASP A 100 0.25 -8.42 -15.91
CA ASP A 100 0.85 -7.36 -15.11
C ASP A 100 0.57 -7.59 -13.62
N ILE A 101 1.43 -7.05 -12.75
CA ILE A 101 1.27 -7.15 -11.30
C ILE A 101 0.79 -5.80 -10.78
N SER A 102 -0.48 -5.71 -10.40
CA SER A 102 -1.07 -4.49 -9.85
C SER A 102 -0.77 -4.32 -8.36
N THR A 103 -0.69 -5.43 -7.63
CA THR A 103 -0.51 -5.41 -6.18
C THR A 103 0.65 -6.32 -5.78
N LYS A 104 1.60 -5.77 -5.03
CA LYS A 104 2.87 -6.44 -4.68
C LYS A 104 2.96 -6.60 -3.17
N TYR A 105 2.98 -7.84 -2.72
CA TYR A 105 3.11 -8.21 -1.33
C TYR A 105 4.40 -9.00 -1.11
N ALA A 106 5.02 -8.86 0.06
CA ALA A 106 6.24 -9.58 0.41
C ALA A 106 6.21 -10.10 1.85
N ILE A 107 6.81 -11.27 2.07
CA ILE A 107 7.27 -11.75 3.37
C ILE A 107 8.79 -11.87 3.29
N GLU A 108 9.51 -11.17 4.16
CA GLU A 108 10.97 -11.18 4.20
C GLU A 108 11.47 -10.95 5.63
N LYS A 109 12.49 -11.70 6.05
CA LYS A 109 13.01 -11.66 7.42
C LYS A 109 14.18 -10.67 7.59
N SER A 110 15.02 -10.48 6.57
CA SER A 110 16.18 -9.60 6.65
C SER A 110 15.78 -8.13 6.58
N GLU A 111 16.09 -7.38 7.64
CA GLU A 111 15.93 -5.92 7.67
C GLU A 111 16.75 -5.23 6.58
N ILE A 112 17.95 -5.74 6.25
CA ILE A 112 18.78 -5.19 5.17
C ILE A 112 18.06 -5.32 3.82
N LEU A 113 17.46 -6.47 3.55
CA LEU A 113 16.74 -6.73 2.30
C LEU A 113 15.42 -5.96 2.21
N ILE A 114 14.62 -5.97 3.30
CA ILE A 114 13.45 -5.08 3.46
C ILE A 114 13.82 -3.63 3.19
N ASN A 115 14.99 -3.19 3.68
CA ASN A 115 15.42 -1.81 3.51
C ASN A 115 15.72 -1.44 2.06
N GLN A 116 16.01 -2.42 1.19
CA GLN A 116 16.26 -2.22 -0.23
C GLN A 116 15.03 -2.42 -1.13
N MET A 117 13.93 -2.99 -0.60
CA MET A 117 12.70 -3.16 -1.36
C MET A 117 12.14 -1.82 -1.87
N ALA A 118 11.57 -1.85 -3.08
CA ALA A 118 10.84 -0.72 -3.63
C ALA A 118 9.62 -0.37 -2.77
N ALA A 119 9.33 0.93 -2.64
CA ALA A 119 8.29 1.44 -1.74
C ALA A 119 6.87 0.88 -2.07
N ASN A 120 6.62 0.57 -3.34
CA ASN A 120 5.35 -0.01 -3.81
C ASN A 120 5.18 -1.50 -3.50
N ILE A 121 6.13 -2.16 -2.84
CA ILE A 121 5.99 -3.52 -2.31
C ILE A 121 5.56 -3.42 -0.85
N MET A 122 4.39 -3.97 -0.52
CA MET A 122 3.88 -3.99 0.85
C MET A 122 4.38 -5.23 1.60
N LEU A 123 4.92 -5.06 2.80
CA LEU A 123 5.26 -6.18 3.67
C LEU A 123 4.01 -6.73 4.35
N LEU A 124 3.71 -8.00 4.11
CA LEU A 124 2.63 -8.74 4.79
C LEU A 124 3.13 -9.58 5.97
N GLY A 125 4.44 -9.64 6.17
CA GLY A 125 5.05 -10.35 7.28
C GLY A 125 6.58 -10.28 7.23
N THR A 126 7.22 -10.67 8.32
CA THR A 126 8.68 -10.73 8.44
C THR A 126 9.17 -12.17 8.43
N ASP A 127 9.27 -12.83 9.58
CA ASP A 127 9.61 -14.25 9.67
C ASP A 127 8.46 -15.10 9.14
N PHE A 128 8.69 -15.82 8.05
CA PHE A 128 7.71 -16.70 7.41
C PHE A 128 7.09 -17.73 8.36
N TRP A 129 7.87 -18.27 9.29
CA TRP A 129 7.39 -19.30 10.23
C TRP A 129 6.41 -18.76 11.27
N GLU A 130 6.44 -17.44 11.51
CA GLU A 130 5.49 -16.74 12.38
C GLU A 130 4.22 -16.29 11.64
N GLN A 131 4.16 -16.46 10.32
CA GLN A 131 3.02 -16.02 9.51
C GLN A 131 2.02 -17.14 9.27
N THR A 132 0.73 -16.78 9.23
CA THR A 132 -0.35 -17.62 8.69
C THR A 132 -0.66 -17.17 7.27
N LEU A 133 -0.76 -18.09 6.30
CA LEU A 133 -1.14 -17.71 4.91
C LEU A 133 -2.64 -17.79 4.64
N ILE A 134 -3.39 -18.42 5.54
CA ILE A 134 -4.82 -18.77 5.40
C ILE A 134 -5.71 -17.54 5.13
N ASP A 135 -5.36 -16.39 5.70
CA ASP A 135 -6.11 -15.14 5.59
C ASP A 135 -5.46 -14.10 4.66
N LYS A 136 -4.39 -14.48 3.93
CA LYS A 136 -3.68 -13.65 2.95
C LYS A 136 -4.17 -13.98 1.55
N GLU A 137 -5.29 -13.39 1.17
CA GLU A 137 -5.95 -13.57 -0.12
C GLU A 137 -5.19 -12.85 -1.26
N VAL A 138 -4.60 -13.62 -2.17
CA VAL A 138 -3.88 -13.10 -3.35
C VAL A 138 -4.17 -13.97 -4.58
N ASP A 139 -3.93 -13.46 -5.79
CA ASP A 139 -4.10 -14.28 -6.99
C ASP A 139 -2.97 -15.29 -7.13
N ILE A 140 -1.74 -14.91 -6.75
CA ILE A 140 -0.53 -15.71 -6.92
C ILE A 140 0.34 -15.63 -5.67
N ILE A 141 0.87 -16.78 -5.25
CA ILE A 141 2.02 -16.86 -4.36
C ILE A 141 3.25 -17.27 -5.18
N PHE A 142 4.35 -16.57 -5.00
CA PHE A 142 5.66 -16.92 -5.54
C PHE A 142 6.64 -17.14 -4.37
N SER A 143 7.56 -18.10 -4.51
CA SER A 143 8.66 -18.26 -3.57
C SER A 143 9.87 -18.91 -4.24
N ASN A 144 11.04 -18.35 -3.96
CA ASN A 144 12.33 -19.01 -4.14
C ASN A 144 12.92 -19.30 -2.75
N PRO A 145 12.52 -20.39 -2.10
CA PRO A 145 12.77 -20.61 -0.68
C PRO A 145 14.26 -20.90 -0.37
N PRO A 146 14.66 -20.79 0.92
CA PRO A 146 15.93 -21.36 1.39
C PRO A 146 16.02 -22.85 1.05
N TYR A 147 17.07 -23.29 0.36
CA TYR A 147 17.15 -24.66 -0.16
C TYR A 147 17.42 -25.71 0.90
N SER A 148 17.95 -25.32 2.06
CA SER A 148 18.00 -26.20 3.23
C SER A 148 16.62 -26.51 3.83
N GLN A 149 15.66 -25.60 3.69
CA GLN A 149 14.31 -25.68 4.28
C GLN A 149 13.19 -25.85 3.24
N PHE A 150 13.53 -26.02 1.96
CA PHE A 150 12.57 -25.96 0.85
C PHE A 150 11.37 -26.90 1.03
N GLU A 151 11.56 -28.06 1.65
CA GLU A 151 10.53 -29.09 1.83
C GLU A 151 9.44 -28.61 2.80
N ASP A 152 9.79 -28.30 4.05
CA ASP A 152 8.84 -27.78 5.04
C ASP A 152 8.28 -26.41 4.64
N TRP A 153 9.13 -25.56 4.02
CA TRP A 153 8.73 -24.23 3.56
C TRP A 153 7.63 -24.34 2.50
N SER A 154 7.84 -25.18 1.48
CA SER A 154 6.88 -25.41 0.41
C SER A 154 5.63 -26.12 0.94
N ALA A 155 5.77 -27.07 1.87
CA ALA A 155 4.65 -27.76 2.50
C ALA A 155 3.73 -26.78 3.23
N LYS A 156 4.30 -25.84 3.99
CA LYS A 156 3.52 -24.76 4.65
C LYS A 156 2.79 -23.90 3.62
N ILE A 157 3.47 -23.45 2.56
CA ILE A 157 2.83 -22.67 1.49
C ILE A 157 1.65 -23.43 0.90
N ILE A 158 1.84 -24.70 0.49
CA ILE A 158 0.79 -25.50 -0.16
C ILE A 158 -0.43 -25.66 0.76
N ARG A 159 -0.21 -25.98 2.04
CA ARG A 159 -1.29 -26.21 3.01
C ARG A 159 -2.11 -24.94 3.28
N GLU A 160 -1.43 -23.80 3.44
CA GLU A 160 -2.06 -22.58 3.95
C GLU A 160 -2.42 -21.56 2.88
N ALA A 161 -1.88 -21.68 1.65
CA ALA A 161 -2.08 -20.71 0.57
C ALA A 161 -3.56 -20.46 0.27
N HIS A 162 -3.99 -19.21 0.44
CA HIS A 162 -5.26 -18.69 -0.06
C HIS A 162 -5.03 -17.95 -1.39
N ALA A 163 -4.62 -18.73 -2.41
CA ALA A 163 -4.32 -18.21 -3.74
C ALA A 163 -4.83 -19.15 -4.84
N ALA A 164 -4.90 -18.65 -6.08
CA ALA A 164 -5.24 -19.47 -7.23
C ALA A 164 -4.03 -20.31 -7.68
N PHE A 165 -2.85 -19.69 -7.78
CA PHE A 165 -1.61 -20.35 -8.21
C PHE A 165 -0.47 -20.15 -7.20
N ILE A 166 0.36 -21.18 -7.07
CA ILE A 166 1.66 -21.09 -6.40
C ILE A 166 2.75 -21.36 -7.44
N TYR A 167 3.76 -20.50 -7.51
CA TYR A 167 5.00 -20.73 -8.25
C TYR A 167 6.15 -20.91 -7.28
N LEU A 168 6.89 -22.01 -7.42
CA LEU A 168 8.03 -22.32 -6.57
C LEU A 168 9.28 -22.56 -7.44
N VAL A 169 10.41 -22.04 -6.99
CA VAL A 169 11.74 -22.38 -7.52
C VAL A 169 12.42 -23.31 -6.52
N ILE A 170 12.35 -24.62 -6.73
CA ILE A 170 12.77 -25.60 -5.72
C ILE A 170 13.70 -26.68 -6.28
N PRO A 171 14.58 -27.27 -5.45
CA PRO A 171 15.46 -28.36 -5.86
C PRO A 171 14.70 -29.56 -6.46
N GLN A 172 15.23 -30.16 -7.54
CA GLN A 172 14.61 -31.31 -8.25
C GLN A 172 14.21 -32.48 -7.35
N ARG A 173 14.90 -32.67 -6.21
CA ARG A 173 14.57 -33.67 -5.18
C ARG A 173 13.18 -33.51 -4.55
N TRP A 174 12.46 -32.41 -4.81
CA TRP A 174 11.07 -32.26 -4.37
C TRP A 174 10.16 -33.38 -4.90
N GLN A 175 10.48 -33.97 -6.06
CA GLN A 175 9.73 -35.07 -6.66
C GLN A 175 9.72 -36.35 -5.80
N GLU A 176 10.73 -36.50 -4.94
CA GLU A 176 10.88 -37.63 -4.01
C GLU A 176 10.23 -37.35 -2.64
N SER A 177 9.78 -36.12 -2.39
CA SER A 177 9.18 -35.72 -1.12
C SER A 177 7.75 -36.26 -0.98
N GLU A 178 7.55 -37.23 -0.09
CA GLU A 178 6.21 -37.68 0.31
C GLU A 178 5.43 -36.56 1.01
N LEU A 179 6.11 -35.71 1.78
CA LEU A 179 5.49 -34.56 2.44
C LEU A 179 4.78 -33.63 1.45
N LEU A 180 5.46 -33.27 0.36
CA LEU A 180 4.89 -32.37 -0.65
C LEU A 180 3.77 -33.03 -1.43
N LYS A 181 3.90 -34.32 -1.78
CA LYS A 181 2.84 -35.10 -2.45
C LYS A 181 1.57 -35.13 -1.59
N ASP A 182 1.72 -35.38 -0.29
CA ASP A 182 0.60 -35.39 0.65
C ASP A 182 -0.07 -34.01 0.75
N CYS A 183 0.71 -32.93 0.79
CA CYS A 183 0.18 -31.57 0.82
C CYS A 183 -0.61 -31.24 -0.45
N ILE A 184 -0.07 -31.57 -1.62
CA ILE A 184 -0.72 -31.36 -2.92
C ILE A 184 -2.05 -32.13 -2.98
N ALA A 185 -2.03 -33.41 -2.59
CA ALA A 185 -3.20 -34.27 -2.57
C ALA A 185 -4.27 -33.76 -1.60
N ALA A 186 -3.90 -33.36 -0.38
CA ALA A 186 -4.81 -32.81 0.62
C ALA A 186 -5.51 -31.54 0.12
N ARG A 187 -4.81 -30.72 -0.68
CA ARG A 187 -5.35 -29.50 -1.30
C ARG A 187 -6.09 -29.75 -2.61
N LYS A 188 -6.15 -31.01 -3.06
CA LYS A 188 -6.68 -31.42 -4.38
C LYS A 188 -6.02 -30.66 -5.54
N ALA A 189 -4.78 -30.25 -5.34
CA ALA A 189 -4.05 -29.40 -6.27
C ALA A 189 -3.41 -30.23 -7.39
N THR A 190 -3.06 -29.57 -8.50
CA THR A 190 -2.26 -30.18 -9.57
C THR A 190 -0.93 -29.46 -9.72
N VAL A 191 0.11 -30.18 -10.13
CA VAL A 191 1.46 -29.62 -10.30
C VAL A 191 1.93 -29.76 -11.74
N LYS A 192 2.59 -28.73 -12.24
CA LYS A 192 3.22 -28.68 -13.56
C LYS A 192 4.64 -28.14 -13.43
N VAL A 193 5.62 -28.89 -13.93
CA VAL A 193 6.99 -28.38 -14.11
C VAL A 193 7.02 -27.46 -15.33
N LEU A 194 7.54 -26.25 -15.16
CA LEU A 194 7.59 -25.23 -16.20
C LEU A 194 8.97 -25.16 -16.87
N GLY A 195 10.03 -25.51 -16.15
CA GLY A 195 11.39 -25.58 -16.69
C GLY A 195 12.43 -25.97 -15.65
N ASP A 196 13.58 -26.42 -16.16
CA ASP A 196 14.76 -26.83 -15.40
C ASP A 196 15.85 -25.77 -15.45
N PHE A 197 16.45 -25.47 -14.29
CA PHE A 197 17.44 -24.40 -14.13
C PHE A 197 18.55 -24.78 -13.14
N ASN A 198 19.53 -23.90 -13.02
CA ASN A 198 20.60 -24.02 -12.04
C ASN A 198 21.12 -22.62 -11.64
N PHE A 199 21.94 -22.57 -10.60
CA PHE A 199 22.61 -21.36 -10.13
C PHE A 199 24.12 -21.40 -10.38
N LEU A 200 24.63 -22.15 -11.38
CA LEU A 200 26.07 -22.24 -11.61
C LEU A 200 26.67 -20.91 -12.07
N ASP A 201 25.98 -20.23 -12.99
CA ASP A 201 26.38 -18.94 -13.57
C ASP A 201 25.58 -17.75 -13.00
N ALA A 202 24.84 -17.97 -11.91
CA ALA A 202 24.03 -16.94 -11.27
C ALA A 202 24.89 -15.96 -10.45
N GLU A 203 24.35 -14.76 -10.20
CA GLU A 203 25.03 -13.71 -9.41
C GLU A 203 25.50 -14.20 -8.02
N ARG A 204 24.76 -15.13 -7.42
CA ARG A 204 25.19 -15.95 -6.28
C ARG A 204 25.24 -17.41 -6.73
N ALA A 205 26.44 -17.91 -6.99
CA ALA A 205 26.60 -19.26 -7.47
C ALA A 205 26.19 -20.31 -6.41
N ALA A 206 25.44 -21.33 -6.84
CA ALA A 206 25.12 -22.50 -6.02
C ALA A 206 25.09 -23.77 -6.88
N ARG A 207 25.46 -24.91 -6.28
CA ARG A 207 25.46 -26.22 -6.95
C ARG A 207 24.06 -26.84 -7.10
N ALA A 208 22.99 -26.09 -6.79
CA ALA A 208 21.63 -26.58 -6.82
C ALA A 208 21.08 -26.59 -8.26
N LYS A 209 20.60 -27.76 -8.69
CA LYS A 209 19.69 -27.89 -9.84
C LYS A 209 18.26 -27.73 -9.32
N VAL A 210 17.50 -26.85 -9.95
CA VAL A 210 16.15 -26.47 -9.51
C VAL A 210 15.18 -26.57 -10.65
N GLU A 211 13.90 -26.71 -10.31
CA GLU A 211 12.79 -26.60 -11.23
C GLU A 211 11.94 -25.39 -10.84
N VAL A 212 11.41 -24.71 -11.85
CA VAL A 212 10.28 -23.79 -11.65
C VAL A 212 9.01 -24.63 -11.80
N ILE A 213 8.23 -24.74 -10.73
CA ILE A 213 6.97 -25.47 -10.74
C ILE A 213 5.79 -24.53 -10.52
N LYS A 214 4.64 -24.91 -11.09
CA LYS A 214 3.34 -24.31 -10.84
C LYS A 214 2.46 -25.31 -10.12
N ILE A 215 1.82 -24.87 -9.04
CA ILE A 215 0.76 -25.60 -8.34
C ILE A 215 -0.55 -24.85 -8.56
N ASN A 216 -1.54 -25.53 -9.13
CA ASN A 216 -2.86 -25.00 -9.38
C ASN A 216 -3.82 -25.42 -8.24
N LEU A 217 -4.42 -24.44 -7.58
CA LEU A 217 -5.34 -24.63 -6.45
C LEU A 217 -6.82 -24.46 -6.84
N VAL A 218 -7.13 -24.16 -8.11
CA VAL A 218 -8.50 -23.93 -8.61
C VAL A 218 -8.90 -24.92 -9.70
N ALA A 219 -10.19 -25.21 -9.80
CA ALA A 219 -10.75 -26.22 -10.72
C ALA A 219 -10.64 -25.82 -12.20
N ASP A 220 -10.86 -24.53 -12.48
CA ASP A 220 -10.93 -23.98 -13.82
C ASP A 220 -9.89 -22.85 -13.95
N GLU A 221 -8.83 -23.11 -14.71
CA GLU A 221 -7.79 -22.12 -14.97
C GLU A 221 -8.28 -20.94 -15.83
N GLU A 222 -9.39 -21.10 -16.56
CA GLU A 222 -9.95 -20.09 -17.48
C GLU A 222 -10.93 -19.13 -16.77
N ARG A 223 -11.58 -19.56 -15.69
CA ARG A 223 -12.56 -18.74 -14.93
C ARG A 223 -12.03 -18.21 -13.61
N PHE A 224 -10.94 -17.46 -13.70
CA PHE A 224 -10.28 -16.79 -12.57
C PHE A 224 -11.17 -15.91 -11.67
N TYR A 225 -12.33 -15.48 -12.16
CA TYR A 225 -13.27 -14.66 -11.39
C TYR A 225 -13.93 -15.42 -10.24
N ARG A 226 -13.94 -16.76 -10.27
CA ARG A 226 -14.35 -17.59 -9.14
C ARG A 226 -13.07 -18.09 -8.46
N ARG A 227 -12.58 -17.31 -7.50
CA ARG A 227 -11.41 -17.63 -6.64
C ARG A 227 -11.68 -18.79 -5.68
N ASP A 228 -12.60 -19.69 -6.03
CA ASP A 228 -13.00 -20.78 -5.16
C ASP A 228 -11.92 -21.86 -5.23
N ASN A 229 -11.01 -21.86 -4.24
CA ASN A 229 -10.03 -22.92 -4.09
C ASN A 229 -10.75 -24.28 -4.05
N LEU A 230 -10.14 -25.31 -4.66
CA LEU A 230 -10.63 -26.69 -4.61
C LEU A 230 -10.77 -27.23 -3.18
N SER A 231 -10.05 -26.61 -2.24
CA SER A 231 -10.06 -26.83 -0.80
C SER A 231 -9.79 -25.48 -0.11
N ASP A 232 -10.70 -25.03 0.77
CA ASP A 232 -10.46 -23.82 1.58
C ASP A 232 -9.37 -24.13 2.65
N PRO A 233 -8.29 -23.32 2.73
CA PRO A 233 -7.22 -23.55 3.70
C PRO A 233 -7.66 -23.34 5.16
N PHE A 234 -8.63 -22.44 5.39
CA PHE A 234 -9.21 -22.21 6.72
C PHE A 234 -10.02 -23.43 7.17
N ASP A 235 -10.82 -24.01 6.28
CA ASP A 235 -11.58 -25.22 6.61
C ASP A 235 -10.67 -26.38 6.99
N SER A 236 -9.61 -26.58 6.19
CA SER A 236 -8.63 -27.65 6.41
C SER A 236 -7.91 -27.47 7.76
N TRP A 237 -7.49 -26.24 8.06
CA TRP A 237 -6.92 -25.89 9.35
C TRP A 237 -7.91 -26.08 10.50
N PHE A 238 -9.13 -25.57 10.36
CA PHE A 238 -10.17 -25.62 11.39
C PHE A 238 -10.48 -27.06 11.80
N GLU A 239 -10.67 -27.94 10.81
CA GLU A 239 -10.98 -29.35 11.05
C GLU A 239 -9.81 -30.07 11.73
N SER A 240 -8.57 -29.72 11.39
CA SER A 240 -7.38 -30.29 12.03
C SER A 240 -7.22 -29.86 13.50
N VAL A 241 -7.58 -28.61 13.83
CA VAL A 241 -7.36 -28.00 15.15
C VAL A 241 -8.50 -28.29 16.13
N PHE A 242 -9.76 -28.13 15.70
CA PHE A 242 -10.91 -28.12 16.62
C PHE A 242 -11.69 -29.42 16.65
N LYS A 243 -11.70 -30.20 15.57
CA LYS A 243 -12.40 -31.50 15.46
C LYS A 243 -13.86 -31.48 15.97
N ILE A 244 -14.56 -30.36 15.80
CA ILE A 244 -15.93 -30.15 16.30
C ILE A 244 -16.91 -31.06 15.54
N GLN A 245 -17.70 -31.82 16.28
CA GLN A 245 -18.76 -32.68 15.75
C GLN A 245 -20.11 -31.95 15.84
N ALA A 246 -20.55 -31.37 14.73
CA ALA A 246 -21.81 -30.64 14.65
C ALA A 246 -22.53 -30.92 13.33
N GLN A 247 -23.82 -30.63 13.27
CA GLN A 247 -24.59 -30.84 12.05
C GLN A 247 -24.06 -29.95 10.93
N ARG A 248 -23.97 -30.52 9.73
CA ARG A 248 -23.78 -29.74 8.50
C ARG A 248 -25.12 -29.11 8.12
N GLY A 249 -25.08 -27.87 7.69
CA GLY A 249 -26.29 -27.16 7.27
C GLY A 249 -25.95 -25.82 6.64
N GLU A 250 -26.97 -25.17 6.10
CA GLU A 250 -26.81 -23.90 5.39
C GLU A 250 -26.37 -22.77 6.32
N GLU A 251 -25.47 -21.96 5.79
CA GLU A 251 -24.97 -20.74 6.39
C GLU A 251 -26.10 -19.72 6.57
N ARG A 252 -26.19 -19.12 7.76
CA ARG A 252 -27.02 -17.94 8.00
C ARG A 252 -26.13 -16.71 8.20
N THR A 253 -26.59 -15.57 7.71
CA THR A 253 -25.95 -14.28 7.97
C THR A 253 -26.36 -13.80 9.36
N TRP A 254 -25.50 -14.07 10.34
CA TRP A 254 -25.60 -13.43 11.65
C TRP A 254 -24.88 -12.08 11.61
N ARG A 255 -25.56 -11.03 12.08
CA ARG A 255 -24.91 -9.77 12.48
C ARG A 255 -24.70 -9.86 14.00
N GLU A 256 -23.46 -9.69 14.45
CA GLU A 256 -23.21 -9.41 15.86
C GLU A 256 -24.01 -8.15 16.26
N GLU A 257 -24.65 -8.20 17.42
CA GLU A 257 -25.36 -7.04 17.98
C GLU A 257 -24.34 -5.92 18.25
N GLY A 258 -24.57 -4.73 17.67
CA GLY A 258 -23.61 -3.62 17.68
C GLY A 258 -23.20 -3.18 19.10
N ASP A 259 -24.08 -3.36 20.07
CA ASP A 259 -23.88 -2.94 21.46
C ASP A 259 -22.85 -3.80 22.19
N GLU A 260 -22.84 -5.13 21.96
CA GLU A 260 -21.86 -6.03 22.59
C GLU A 260 -20.44 -5.77 22.07
N LEU A 261 -20.33 -5.54 20.75
CA LEU A 261 -19.06 -5.20 20.10
C LEU A 261 -18.51 -3.87 20.63
N ALA A 262 -19.38 -2.86 20.78
CA ALA A 262 -19.01 -1.56 21.32
C ALA A 262 -18.51 -1.67 22.78
N ARG A 263 -19.20 -2.47 23.62
CA ARG A 263 -18.79 -2.70 25.01
C ARG A 263 -17.43 -3.40 25.09
N LYS A 264 -17.21 -4.46 24.31
CA LYS A 264 -15.90 -5.16 24.27
C LYS A 264 -14.78 -4.23 23.81
N LYS A 265 -15.07 -3.36 22.83
CA LYS A 265 -14.12 -2.35 22.35
C LYS A 265 -13.73 -1.37 23.45
N GLN A 266 -14.70 -0.83 24.19
CA GLN A 266 -14.46 0.08 25.32
C GLN A 266 -13.65 -0.61 26.43
N GLN A 267 -13.99 -1.86 26.76
CA GLN A 267 -13.25 -2.62 27.76
C GLN A 267 -11.78 -2.79 27.36
N ARG A 268 -11.49 -3.24 26.13
CA ARG A 268 -10.12 -3.37 25.63
C ARG A 268 -9.38 -2.03 25.65
N GLN A 269 -10.05 -0.94 25.30
CA GLN A 269 -9.45 0.39 25.34
C GLN A 269 -9.00 0.77 26.76
N ALA A 270 -9.87 0.56 27.75
CA ALA A 270 -9.55 0.83 29.15
C ALA A 270 -8.38 -0.04 29.65
N GLU A 271 -8.31 -1.31 29.23
CA GLU A 271 -7.18 -2.19 29.56
C GLU A 271 -5.86 -1.69 28.96
N ILE A 272 -5.86 -1.26 27.69
CA ILE A 272 -4.69 -0.67 27.04
C ILE A 272 -4.23 0.58 27.80
N GLU A 273 -5.16 1.48 28.13
CA GLU A 273 -4.84 2.71 28.86
C GLU A 273 -4.21 2.43 30.23
N ASN A 274 -4.77 1.48 30.98
CA ASN A 274 -4.24 1.07 32.29
C ASN A 274 -2.81 0.50 32.19
N GLU A 275 -2.54 -0.35 31.19
CA GLU A 275 -1.22 -0.95 30.98
C GLU A 275 -0.17 0.08 30.53
N LEU A 276 -0.57 1.08 29.74
CA LEU A 276 0.32 2.16 29.30
C LEU A 276 0.70 3.11 30.44
N VAL A 277 -0.22 3.38 31.39
CA VAL A 277 0.07 4.18 32.60
C VAL A 277 1.16 3.54 33.45
N ALA A 278 1.35 2.22 33.37
CA ALA A 278 2.43 1.51 34.05
C ALA A 278 3.81 1.66 33.37
N GLY A 279 3.94 2.50 32.33
CA GLY A 279 5.20 2.84 31.67
C GLY A 279 5.72 1.78 30.69
N ARG A 280 4.87 0.85 30.25
CA ARG A 280 5.23 -0.24 29.32
C ARG A 280 5.24 0.25 27.86
N ASP A 281 6.05 -0.39 27.03
CA ASP A 281 6.11 -0.10 25.59
C ASP A 281 4.79 -0.45 24.90
N LEU A 282 4.27 0.47 24.06
CA LEU A 282 2.97 0.32 23.40
C LEU A 282 2.88 -0.94 22.55
N VAL A 283 3.92 -1.25 21.76
CA VAL A 283 3.91 -2.41 20.87
C VAL A 283 3.84 -3.69 21.69
N GLN A 284 4.67 -3.78 22.74
CA GLN A 284 4.69 -4.94 23.63
C GLN A 284 3.35 -5.13 24.35
N VAL A 285 2.74 -4.06 24.86
CA VAL A 285 1.42 -4.11 25.51
C VAL A 285 0.37 -4.63 24.54
N LEU A 286 0.29 -4.06 23.34
CA LEU A 286 -0.73 -4.46 22.37
C LEU A 286 -0.55 -5.90 21.90
N VAL A 287 0.69 -6.34 21.66
CA VAL A 287 0.97 -7.72 21.24
C VAL A 287 0.61 -8.71 22.36
N ALA A 288 0.95 -8.42 23.61
CA ALA A 288 0.60 -9.27 24.75
C ALA A 288 -0.92 -9.40 24.92
N LEU A 289 -1.66 -8.29 24.82
CA LEU A 289 -3.13 -8.29 24.89
C LEU A 289 -3.76 -9.03 23.70
N TYR A 290 -3.25 -8.83 22.48
CA TYR A 290 -3.70 -9.57 21.30
C TYR A 290 -3.51 -11.08 21.47
N GLN A 291 -2.32 -11.51 21.90
CA GLN A 291 -2.02 -12.93 22.10
C GLN A 291 -2.90 -13.54 23.20
N ARG A 292 -3.12 -12.84 24.31
CA ARG A 292 -4.05 -13.27 25.37
C ARG A 292 -5.44 -13.48 24.80
N ASP A 293 -6.00 -12.46 24.15
CA ASP A 293 -7.37 -12.49 23.62
C ASP A 293 -7.54 -13.57 22.54
N LEU A 294 -6.55 -13.73 21.67
CA LEU A 294 -6.56 -14.77 20.64
C LEU A 294 -6.52 -16.15 21.28
N ASN A 295 -5.64 -16.36 22.28
CA ASN A 295 -5.54 -17.63 22.98
C ASN A 295 -6.83 -17.99 23.73
N GLU A 296 -7.50 -17.01 24.34
CA GLU A 296 -8.80 -17.22 24.98
C GLU A 296 -9.89 -17.60 23.97
N LEU A 297 -9.91 -16.93 22.81
CA LEU A 297 -10.81 -17.28 21.71
C LEU A 297 -10.56 -18.70 21.22
N MET A 298 -9.30 -19.07 20.96
CA MET A 298 -8.91 -20.40 20.50
C MET A 298 -9.27 -21.47 21.52
N LYS A 299 -8.99 -21.26 22.81
CA LYS A 299 -9.37 -22.19 23.89
C LYS A 299 -10.88 -22.39 23.96
N THR A 300 -11.66 -21.32 23.79
CA THR A 300 -13.13 -21.41 23.79
C THR A 300 -13.65 -22.36 22.71
N TYR A 301 -13.11 -22.27 21.49
CA TYR A 301 -13.49 -23.16 20.39
C TYR A 301 -12.91 -24.57 20.53
N GLN A 302 -11.76 -24.75 21.18
CA GLN A 302 -11.24 -26.07 21.53
C GLN A 302 -12.15 -26.78 22.53
N VAL A 303 -12.64 -26.06 23.56
CA VAL A 303 -13.63 -26.60 24.51
C VAL A 303 -14.92 -26.96 23.80
N LEU A 304 -15.36 -26.17 22.82
CA LEU A 304 -16.52 -26.51 21.99
C LEU A 304 -16.35 -27.86 21.28
N GLY A 305 -15.13 -28.23 20.88
CA GLY A 305 -14.82 -29.54 20.30
C GLY A 305 -14.94 -30.73 21.27
N THR A 306 -15.06 -30.49 22.58
CA THR A 306 -15.24 -31.54 23.60
C THR A 306 -16.70 -31.90 23.85
N ILE A 307 -17.64 -31.12 23.32
CA ILE A 307 -19.07 -31.35 23.48
C ILE A 307 -19.53 -32.45 22.50
N ASP A 308 -20.40 -33.34 22.96
CA ASP A 308 -20.89 -34.45 22.15
C ASP A 308 -21.84 -34.00 21.02
N GLU A 309 -21.82 -34.76 19.93
CA GLU A 309 -22.60 -34.46 18.72
C GLU A 309 -24.11 -34.38 19.00
N LYS A 310 -24.63 -35.19 19.92
CA LYS A 310 -26.07 -35.23 20.24
C LYS A 310 -26.48 -33.92 20.91
N LEU A 311 -25.73 -33.45 21.90
CA LEU A 311 -25.99 -32.17 22.56
C LEU A 311 -25.83 -31.00 21.58
N MET A 312 -24.82 -31.00 20.71
CA MET A 312 -24.68 -29.96 19.67
C MET A 312 -25.89 -29.88 18.75
N LYS A 313 -26.43 -31.04 18.37
CA LYS A 313 -27.65 -31.15 17.57
C LYS A 313 -28.87 -30.65 18.31
N GLU A 314 -29.01 -30.96 19.60
CA GLU A 314 -30.10 -30.44 20.45
C GLU A 314 -30.05 -28.91 20.59
N LEU A 315 -28.84 -28.34 20.64
CA LEU A 315 -28.61 -26.89 20.69
C LEU A 315 -28.75 -26.19 19.32
N GLY A 316 -28.93 -26.94 18.23
CA GLY A 316 -29.06 -26.40 16.87
C GLY A 316 -27.75 -25.81 16.32
N VAL A 317 -26.60 -26.23 16.84
CA VAL A 317 -25.29 -25.75 16.41
C VAL A 317 -24.93 -26.32 15.04
N LYS A 318 -24.58 -25.44 14.10
CA LYS A 318 -24.13 -25.83 12.75
C LYS A 318 -22.64 -25.57 12.56
N LEU A 319 -21.93 -26.54 12.00
CA LEU A 319 -20.47 -26.45 11.80
C LEU A 319 -20.05 -25.24 10.96
N GLU A 320 -20.76 -24.96 9.87
CA GLU A 320 -20.45 -23.83 8.97
C GLU A 320 -20.63 -22.48 9.66
N GLU A 321 -21.65 -22.34 10.51
CA GLU A 321 -21.84 -21.12 11.31
C GLU A 321 -20.71 -20.95 12.33
N VAL A 322 -20.23 -22.05 12.94
CA VAL A 322 -19.09 -22.02 13.87
C VAL A 322 -17.80 -21.59 13.17
N LYS A 323 -17.48 -22.20 12.01
CA LYS A 323 -16.31 -21.84 11.18
C LYS A 323 -16.31 -20.36 10.81
N LYS A 324 -17.41 -19.88 10.24
CA LYS A 324 -17.59 -18.47 9.87
C LYS A 324 -17.43 -17.53 11.06
N ASN A 325 -18.07 -17.86 12.18
CA ASN A 325 -18.00 -17.03 13.38
C ASN A 325 -16.57 -16.96 13.94
N LEU A 326 -15.82 -18.06 13.92
CA LEU A 326 -14.41 -18.04 14.32
C LEU A 326 -13.57 -17.16 13.38
N LYS A 327 -13.73 -17.35 12.06
CA LYS A 327 -13.03 -16.55 11.03
C LYS A 327 -13.30 -15.06 11.21
N MET A 328 -14.56 -14.68 11.44
CA MET A 328 -14.96 -13.30 11.72
C MET A 328 -14.36 -12.76 13.02
N LYS A 329 -14.36 -13.54 14.11
CA LYS A 329 -13.81 -13.12 15.40
C LYS A 329 -12.29 -12.93 15.36
N ILE A 330 -11.56 -13.84 14.71
CA ILE A 330 -10.10 -13.71 14.51
C ILE A 330 -9.80 -12.44 13.70
N LYS A 331 -10.51 -12.24 12.58
CA LYS A 331 -10.37 -11.04 11.75
C LYS A 331 -10.71 -9.76 12.52
N GLY A 332 -11.79 -9.77 13.30
CA GLY A 332 -12.23 -8.66 14.13
C GLY A 332 -11.21 -8.28 15.20
N LEU A 333 -10.60 -9.29 15.84
CA LEU A 333 -9.55 -9.09 16.83
C LEU A 333 -8.31 -8.44 16.20
N LYS A 334 -7.79 -9.04 15.12
CA LYS A 334 -6.65 -8.50 14.37
C LYS A 334 -6.89 -7.07 13.90
N ASN A 335 -8.08 -6.78 13.35
CA ASN A 335 -8.48 -5.44 12.92
C ASN A 335 -8.48 -4.42 14.07
N PHE A 336 -8.94 -4.81 15.26
CA PHE A 336 -8.98 -3.92 16.42
C PHE A 336 -7.57 -3.47 16.82
N TYR A 337 -6.64 -4.40 17.01
CA TYR A 337 -5.28 -4.08 17.45
C TYR A 337 -4.47 -3.33 16.38
N TRP A 338 -4.64 -3.64 15.08
CA TRP A 338 -4.06 -2.82 14.01
C TRP A 338 -4.63 -1.40 13.98
N ALA A 339 -5.93 -1.23 14.23
CA ALA A 339 -6.53 0.09 14.31
C ALA A 339 -5.92 0.92 15.46
N GLU A 340 -5.59 0.29 16.59
CA GLU A 340 -4.88 0.96 17.69
C GLU A 340 -3.50 1.45 17.26
N ILE A 341 -2.70 0.65 16.56
CA ILE A 341 -1.42 1.09 15.99
C ILE A 341 -1.61 2.26 15.02
N PHE A 342 -2.53 2.14 14.07
CA PHE A 342 -2.76 3.18 13.06
C PHE A 342 -3.35 4.47 13.65
N SER A 343 -4.05 4.38 14.78
CA SER A 343 -4.52 5.55 15.54
C SER A 343 -3.36 6.41 16.01
N LYS A 344 -2.19 5.83 16.31
CA LYS A 344 -1.01 6.54 16.84
C LYS A 344 -0.09 7.12 15.76
N LEU A 345 -0.42 6.97 14.48
CA LEU A 345 0.35 7.53 13.36
C LEU A 345 0.13 9.05 13.15
N ASP A 346 -0.34 9.79 14.16
CA ASP A 346 -0.73 11.21 14.03
C ASP A 346 0.42 12.08 13.49
N LYS A 347 1.67 11.82 13.92
CA LYS A 347 2.88 12.50 13.41
C LYS A 347 3.05 12.42 11.88
N ILE A 348 2.48 11.40 11.24
CA ILE A 348 2.45 11.24 9.78
C ILE A 348 1.10 11.69 9.21
N LYS A 349 -0.02 11.23 9.79
CA LYS A 349 -1.38 11.52 9.29
C LYS A 349 -1.70 13.00 9.25
N GLU A 350 -1.16 13.80 10.18
CA GLU A 350 -1.37 15.26 10.23
C GLU A 350 -0.55 16.01 9.19
N ARG A 351 0.44 15.36 8.59
CA ARG A 351 1.27 15.91 7.51
C ARG A 351 0.76 15.53 6.12
N LEU A 352 -0.21 14.62 6.04
CA LEU A 352 -0.76 14.16 4.78
C LEU A 352 -2.11 14.79 4.52
N CYS A 353 -2.27 15.33 3.32
CA CYS A 353 -3.57 15.75 2.81
C CYS A 353 -4.54 14.57 2.78
N SER A 354 -5.84 14.87 2.75
CA SER A 354 -6.93 13.94 3.00
C SER A 354 -6.90 12.73 2.06
N SER A 355 -6.69 12.95 0.75
CA SER A 355 -6.62 11.88 -0.25
C SER A 355 -5.35 11.02 -0.10
N GLN A 356 -4.19 11.63 0.15
CA GLN A 356 -2.94 10.89 0.35
C GLN A 356 -2.96 10.09 1.65
N ARG A 357 -3.53 10.64 2.72
CA ARG A 357 -3.74 9.93 3.99
C ARG A 357 -4.65 8.71 3.78
N GLN A 358 -5.76 8.86 3.08
CA GLN A 358 -6.65 7.74 2.74
C GLN A 358 -5.94 6.70 1.86
N THR A 359 -5.16 7.15 0.87
CA THR A 359 -4.39 6.26 -0.01
C THR A 359 -3.34 5.47 0.75
N LEU A 360 -2.57 6.11 1.63
CA LEU A 360 -1.54 5.47 2.44
C LEU A 360 -2.17 4.45 3.40
N LEU A 361 -3.22 4.84 4.14
CA LEU A 361 -3.89 3.95 5.09
C LEU A 361 -4.68 2.84 4.40
N GLY A 362 -5.22 3.11 3.21
CA GLY A 362 -5.94 2.12 2.40
C GLY A 362 -5.03 1.04 1.81
N LYS A 363 -3.74 1.32 1.67
CA LYS A 363 -2.73 0.31 1.33
C LYS A 363 -2.34 -0.57 2.50
N LEU A 364 -2.72 -0.24 3.74
CA LEU A 364 -2.38 -1.06 4.90
C LEU A 364 -3.34 -2.25 5.00
N ASP A 365 -2.90 -3.39 4.46
CA ASP A 365 -3.54 -4.68 4.67
C ASP A 365 -3.54 -5.07 6.16
N ARG A 366 -4.69 -5.53 6.63
CA ARG A 366 -4.91 -6.00 8.01
C ARG A 366 -4.85 -7.52 8.13
N SER A 367 -4.55 -8.24 7.05
CA SER A 367 -4.26 -9.69 7.06
C SER A 367 -2.89 -10.00 7.71
N ILE A 368 -2.04 -8.99 7.87
CA ILE A 368 -0.73 -9.08 8.53
C ILE A 368 -0.88 -9.60 9.94
N ASP A 369 -0.09 -10.61 10.30
CA ASP A 369 -0.12 -11.16 11.65
C ASP A 369 0.37 -10.13 12.66
N PHE A 370 -0.35 -10.02 13.78
CA PHE A 370 -0.12 -8.97 14.77
C PHE A 370 1.01 -9.39 15.73
N THR A 371 2.24 -9.25 15.25
CA THR A 371 3.49 -9.52 15.99
C THR A 371 4.34 -8.25 16.10
N GLU A 372 5.29 -8.20 17.04
CA GLU A 372 6.16 -7.03 17.21
C GLU A 372 6.96 -6.73 15.93
N SER A 373 7.59 -7.76 15.36
CA SER A 373 8.38 -7.69 14.13
C SER A 373 7.58 -7.13 12.96
N ASN A 374 6.35 -7.61 12.76
CA ASN A 374 5.46 -7.15 11.70
C ASN A 374 4.99 -5.70 11.93
N ILE A 375 4.68 -5.32 13.17
CA ILE A 375 4.33 -3.92 13.50
C ILE A 375 5.48 -3.00 13.12
N TYR A 376 6.72 -3.32 13.53
CA TYR A 376 7.88 -2.51 13.16
C TYR A 376 8.12 -2.47 11.64
N ALA A 377 7.97 -3.59 10.94
CA ALA A 377 8.09 -3.65 9.48
C ALA A 377 7.06 -2.76 8.78
N VAL A 378 5.79 -2.79 9.22
CA VAL A 378 4.74 -1.91 8.69
C VAL A 378 5.05 -0.44 8.96
N LEU A 379 5.56 -0.10 10.14
CA LEU A 379 5.95 1.28 10.46
C LEU A 379 7.11 1.77 9.60
N ILE A 380 8.12 0.92 9.34
CA ILE A 380 9.20 1.22 8.38
C ILE A 380 8.61 1.48 7.00
N TRP A 381 7.71 0.60 6.54
CA TRP A 381 7.05 0.74 5.25
C TRP A 381 6.28 2.06 5.14
N VAL A 382 5.52 2.42 6.18
CA VAL A 382 4.79 3.69 6.26
C VAL A 382 5.75 4.88 6.17
N ILE A 383 6.86 4.87 6.93
CA ILE A 383 7.86 5.94 6.92
C ILE A 383 8.47 6.11 5.52
N LYS A 384 8.88 5.00 4.89
CA LYS A 384 9.48 5.00 3.55
C LYS A 384 8.54 5.53 2.49
N ASN A 385 7.27 5.17 2.57
CA ASN A 385 6.26 5.57 1.58
C ASN A 385 5.73 6.98 1.81
N ALA A 386 5.66 7.45 3.05
CA ALA A 386 5.09 8.75 3.39
C ALA A 386 5.77 9.92 2.66
N ASN A 387 7.09 9.89 2.45
CA ASN A 387 7.79 10.94 1.70
C ASN A 387 7.33 11.07 0.25
N GLN A 388 6.96 9.97 -0.40
CA GLN A 388 6.41 10.01 -1.77
C GLN A 388 5.05 10.71 -1.80
N TYR A 389 4.23 10.49 -0.77
CA TYR A 389 2.94 11.15 -0.62
C TYR A 389 3.05 12.64 -0.27
N LEU A 390 4.06 13.03 0.50
CA LEU A 390 4.33 14.44 0.83
C LEU A 390 4.69 15.29 -0.40
N ASP A 391 5.39 14.71 -1.38
CA ASP A 391 5.66 15.39 -2.64
C ASP A 391 4.42 15.36 -3.56
N GLN A 392 3.71 14.23 -3.64
CA GLN A 392 2.55 14.09 -4.51
C GLN A 392 1.40 15.02 -4.08
N GLN A 393 1.16 15.24 -2.79
CA GLN A 393 0.10 16.14 -2.32
C GLN A 393 0.30 17.59 -2.75
N ILE A 394 1.55 18.05 -2.94
CA ILE A 394 1.81 19.40 -3.47
C ILE A 394 1.35 19.46 -4.93
N LYS A 395 1.66 18.44 -5.74
CA LYS A 395 1.22 18.36 -7.14
C LYS A 395 -0.30 18.31 -7.24
N ASP A 396 -0.92 17.43 -6.47
CA ASP A 396 -2.37 17.22 -6.50
C ASP A 396 -3.12 18.47 -6.03
N LEU A 397 -2.65 19.13 -4.97
CA LEU A 397 -3.23 20.40 -4.51
C LEU A 397 -3.01 21.51 -5.55
N PHE A 398 -1.84 21.56 -6.18
CA PHE A 398 -1.52 22.58 -7.20
C PHE A 398 -2.45 22.43 -8.40
N GLU A 399 -2.65 21.20 -8.88
CA GLU A 399 -3.61 20.89 -9.93
C GLU A 399 -5.04 21.25 -9.51
N LYS A 400 -5.44 20.90 -8.28
CA LYS A 400 -6.78 21.20 -7.73
C LYS A 400 -7.06 22.71 -7.60
N LEU A 401 -6.04 23.52 -7.32
CA LEU A 401 -6.15 24.99 -7.24
C LEU A 401 -5.97 25.69 -8.59
N THR A 402 -5.60 24.95 -9.64
CA THR A 402 -5.36 25.51 -10.97
C THR A 402 -6.67 25.86 -11.67
N GLU A 403 -6.96 27.16 -11.73
CA GLU A 403 -8.12 27.73 -12.41
C GLU A 403 -7.67 28.79 -13.42
N ARG A 404 -8.43 28.95 -14.52
CA ARG A 404 -8.03 29.83 -15.64
C ARG A 404 -7.65 31.23 -15.19
N GLU A 405 -8.48 31.81 -14.31
CA GLU A 405 -8.33 33.19 -13.84
C GLU A 405 -7.20 33.35 -12.80
N GLY A 406 -6.80 32.25 -12.17
CA GLY A 406 -5.84 32.20 -11.07
C GLY A 406 -4.40 31.91 -11.49
N ILE A 407 -4.13 31.58 -12.76
CA ILE A 407 -2.76 31.27 -13.22
C ILE A 407 -2.01 32.48 -13.79
N ARG A 408 -0.69 32.42 -13.72
CA ARG A 408 0.27 33.36 -14.31
C ARG A 408 1.34 32.55 -15.05
N ASN A 409 1.34 32.62 -16.38
CA ASN A 409 2.30 31.87 -17.21
C ASN A 409 3.73 32.32 -16.93
N TYR A 410 4.68 31.39 -17.00
CA TYR A 410 6.10 31.72 -17.01
C TYR A 410 6.43 32.66 -18.16
N LYS A 411 7.48 33.46 -18.03
CA LYS A 411 7.88 34.45 -19.05
C LYS A 411 8.07 33.82 -20.44
N SER A 412 8.64 32.62 -20.50
CA SER A 412 8.79 31.82 -21.73
C SER A 412 7.46 31.38 -22.35
N ASN A 413 6.40 31.21 -21.56
CA ASN A 413 5.09 30.70 -22.00
C ASN A 413 4.03 31.81 -22.21
N GLN A 414 4.39 33.08 -22.08
CA GLN A 414 3.44 34.20 -22.23
C GLN A 414 2.89 34.33 -23.66
N THR A 415 3.65 33.93 -24.69
CA THR A 415 3.28 34.05 -26.11
C THR A 415 2.75 32.75 -26.72
N THR A 416 2.99 31.59 -26.10
CA THR A 416 2.63 30.26 -26.63
C THR A 416 1.19 29.85 -26.29
N TRP A 417 0.60 30.44 -25.25
CA TRP A 417 -0.74 30.11 -24.78
C TRP A 417 -1.72 31.21 -25.17
N GLU A 418 -2.24 31.17 -26.39
CA GLU A 418 -3.35 32.05 -26.78
C GLU A 418 -4.61 31.71 -25.97
N LYS A 419 -5.42 32.73 -25.66
CA LYS A 419 -6.59 32.65 -24.77
C LYS A 419 -7.64 31.60 -25.20
N ASP A 420 -7.61 31.18 -26.47
CA ASP A 420 -8.58 30.30 -27.12
C ASP A 420 -8.07 28.85 -27.18
N GLY A 421 -8.27 28.14 -26.07
CA GLY A 421 -7.91 26.72 -25.97
C GLY A 421 -8.02 26.09 -24.58
N TRP A 422 -8.19 26.91 -23.53
CA TRP A 422 -8.13 26.47 -22.12
C TRP A 422 -9.01 25.25 -21.76
N ARG A 423 -10.16 25.09 -22.43
CA ARG A 423 -11.12 23.99 -22.17
C ARG A 423 -11.01 22.81 -23.14
N TYR A 424 -10.30 22.94 -24.27
CA TYR A 424 -10.48 22.04 -25.42
C TYR A 424 -9.19 21.48 -26.04
N ARG A 425 -8.00 21.78 -25.50
CA ARG A 425 -6.76 21.12 -25.92
C ARG A 425 -6.23 20.22 -24.81
N ASP A 426 -6.10 18.95 -25.14
CA ASP A 426 -5.57 17.83 -24.34
C ASP A 426 -4.04 17.93 -24.10
N GLN A 427 -3.48 19.14 -24.18
CA GLN A 427 -2.06 19.37 -23.92
C GLN A 427 -1.85 19.57 -22.43
N ALA A 428 -0.95 18.77 -21.85
CA ALA A 428 -0.55 18.88 -20.45
C ALA A 428 -0.11 20.32 -20.14
N LYS A 429 -0.91 21.01 -19.33
CA LYS A 429 -0.64 22.38 -18.88
C LYS A 429 0.68 22.37 -18.10
N SER A 430 1.62 23.24 -18.48
CA SER A 430 2.94 23.28 -17.86
C SER A 430 3.51 24.71 -17.75
N HIS A 431 4.44 24.91 -16.81
CA HIS A 431 5.22 26.16 -16.65
C HIS A 431 4.35 27.41 -16.38
N TYR A 432 3.65 27.41 -15.24
CA TYR A 432 2.88 28.55 -14.72
C TYR A 432 2.93 28.61 -13.19
N CYS A 433 2.60 29.78 -12.64
CA CYS A 433 2.38 30.00 -11.21
C CYS A 433 0.88 30.18 -10.92
N ILE A 434 0.46 29.93 -9.69
CA ILE A 434 -0.87 30.27 -9.16
C ILE A 434 -0.77 31.56 -8.35
N ASP A 435 -1.69 32.49 -8.61
CA ASP A 435 -1.83 33.75 -7.89
C ASP A 435 -2.38 33.52 -6.46
N TYR A 436 -2.15 34.46 -5.56
CA TYR A 436 -2.60 34.37 -4.16
C TYR A 436 -4.11 34.58 -3.97
N ARG A 437 -4.82 35.00 -5.03
CA ARG A 437 -6.28 35.12 -5.08
C ARG A 437 -6.82 33.98 -5.93
N ILE A 438 -7.42 33.00 -5.27
CA ILE A 438 -7.92 31.78 -5.92
C ILE A 438 -9.44 31.76 -5.84
N VAL A 439 -10.08 31.47 -6.97
CA VAL A 439 -11.52 31.21 -7.03
C VAL A 439 -11.70 29.78 -7.50
N THR A 440 -12.13 28.90 -6.61
CA THR A 440 -12.39 27.49 -6.95
C THR A 440 -13.82 27.33 -7.46
N ARG A 441 -14.03 26.60 -8.55
CA ARG A 441 -15.37 26.29 -9.08
C ARG A 441 -15.86 24.95 -8.54
N GLY A 442 -16.97 24.96 -7.81
CA GLY A 442 -17.55 23.74 -7.26
C GLY A 442 -18.20 22.87 -8.34
N TYR A 443 -17.63 21.70 -8.64
CA TYR A 443 -18.37 20.62 -9.31
C TYR A 443 -19.30 19.97 -8.27
N TRP A 444 -20.57 20.36 -8.29
CA TRP A 444 -21.76 19.76 -7.66
C TRP A 444 -21.86 19.70 -6.12
N GLU A 445 -23.09 19.97 -5.66
CA GLU A 445 -23.58 19.98 -4.26
C GLU A 445 -22.73 20.73 -3.24
N GLY A 446 -22.55 22.04 -3.46
CA GLY A 446 -21.80 22.92 -2.55
C GLY A 446 -22.30 22.90 -1.09
N PHE A 447 -23.53 22.47 -0.84
CA PHE A 447 -24.15 22.37 0.47
C PHE A 447 -25.22 21.27 0.47
N SER A 448 -25.06 20.21 1.26
CA SER A 448 -26.21 19.43 1.76
C SER A 448 -26.64 20.04 3.10
N ASP A 449 -27.93 20.32 3.27
CA ASP A 449 -28.52 20.81 4.53
C ASP A 449 -27.76 21.93 5.27
N LYS A 450 -27.30 22.95 4.54
CA LYS A 450 -26.63 24.16 5.08
C LYS A 450 -25.30 23.87 5.81
N ARG A 451 -24.57 22.81 5.44
CA ARG A 451 -23.17 22.57 5.86
C ARG A 451 -22.23 22.67 4.65
N LEU A 452 -20.99 23.11 4.88
CA LEU A 452 -19.95 22.98 3.86
C LEU A 452 -19.82 21.51 3.47
N SER A 453 -19.67 21.25 2.17
CA SER A 453 -19.38 19.89 1.71
C SER A 453 -18.06 19.39 2.31
N GLN A 454 -17.95 18.08 2.55
CA GLN A 454 -16.70 17.47 3.01
C GLN A 454 -15.53 17.80 2.06
N ASN A 455 -15.77 17.88 0.76
CA ASN A 455 -14.76 18.25 -0.23
C ASN A 455 -14.20 19.67 -0.04
N THR A 456 -15.05 20.61 0.39
CA THR A 456 -14.63 21.99 0.69
C THR A 456 -13.84 22.04 1.99
N ILE A 457 -14.27 21.30 3.00
CA ILE A 457 -13.54 21.15 4.27
C ILE A 457 -12.15 20.56 4.00
N ASP A 458 -12.10 19.44 3.29
CA ASP A 458 -10.85 18.75 2.94
C ASP A 458 -9.93 19.67 2.14
N LEU A 459 -10.44 20.50 1.22
CA LEU A 459 -9.62 21.47 0.49
C LEU A 459 -8.92 22.47 1.43
N ILE A 460 -9.64 23.02 2.40
CA ILE A 460 -9.07 23.99 3.35
C ILE A 460 -8.04 23.30 4.26
N ASP A 461 -8.38 22.12 4.77
CA ASP A 461 -7.48 21.32 5.62
C ASP A 461 -6.22 20.88 4.85
N ASP A 462 -6.35 20.57 3.56
CA ASP A 462 -5.24 20.20 2.68
C ASP A 462 -4.30 21.41 2.43
N ILE A 463 -4.84 22.61 2.21
CA ILE A 463 -4.03 23.85 2.07
C ILE A 463 -3.21 24.08 3.34
N ILE A 464 -3.84 23.96 4.51
CA ILE A 464 -3.18 24.16 5.81
C ILE A 464 -2.14 23.07 6.05
N THR A 465 -2.43 21.82 5.67
CA THR A 465 -1.49 20.71 5.78
C THR A 465 -0.23 20.93 4.93
N VAL A 466 -0.40 21.36 3.68
CA VAL A 466 0.75 21.74 2.81
C VAL A 466 1.49 22.94 3.38
N ALA A 467 0.80 23.94 3.94
CA ALA A 467 1.44 25.09 4.58
C ALA A 467 2.31 24.69 5.78
N ASN A 468 1.80 23.81 6.65
CA ASN A 468 2.57 23.23 7.76
C ASN A 468 3.84 22.51 7.27
N ASN A 469 3.74 21.76 6.17
CA ASN A 469 4.90 21.07 5.60
C ASN A 469 5.90 22.01 4.90
N LEU A 470 5.48 23.22 4.50
CA LEU A 470 6.34 24.26 3.92
C LEU A 470 6.87 25.26 4.96
N GLY A 471 6.71 24.97 6.27
CA GLY A 471 7.27 25.77 7.36
C GLY A 471 6.39 26.94 7.80
N PHE A 472 5.08 26.85 7.59
CA PHE A 472 4.10 27.76 8.21
C PHE A 472 3.39 26.99 9.31
N ASP A 473 3.68 27.28 10.57
CA ASP A 473 3.02 26.61 11.69
C ASP A 473 1.71 27.29 12.02
N GLY A 474 0.65 26.51 12.14
CA GLY A 474 -0.66 26.99 12.58
C GLY A 474 -1.25 26.13 13.68
N GLN A 475 -2.55 26.34 13.90
CA GLN A 475 -3.38 25.36 14.59
C GLN A 475 -3.42 24.06 13.76
N THR A 476 -3.39 22.89 14.41
CA THR A 476 -3.39 21.58 13.71
C THR A 476 -4.72 21.35 12.97
N SER A 477 -4.74 20.46 11.97
CA SER A 477 -5.93 20.16 11.14
C SER A 477 -7.18 19.75 11.94
N LYS A 478 -7.03 19.23 13.16
CA LYS A 478 -8.15 18.93 14.08
C LYS A 478 -8.74 20.16 14.79
N SER A 479 -8.16 21.35 14.61
CA SER A 479 -8.44 22.55 15.43
C SER A 479 -9.55 23.44 14.88
N PHE A 480 -10.04 23.20 13.67
CA PHE A 480 -10.90 24.19 13.00
C PHE A 480 -12.38 24.09 13.32
N GLY A 481 -12.79 23.16 14.21
CA GLY A 481 -14.10 23.20 14.85
C GLY A 481 -15.20 23.59 13.87
N TRP A 482 -15.31 22.88 12.73
CA TRP A 482 -16.43 23.03 11.78
C TRP A 482 -17.79 22.80 12.47
N ASP A 483 -17.78 22.48 13.76
CA ASP A 483 -18.79 22.65 14.80
C ASP A 483 -19.68 23.89 14.61
N THR A 484 -19.14 25.02 14.13
CA THR A 484 -19.95 26.21 13.80
C THR A 484 -20.04 26.47 12.29
N LYS A 485 -21.27 26.61 11.81
CA LYS A 485 -21.61 26.81 10.39
C LYS A 485 -21.27 28.23 9.94
N PRO A 486 -20.39 28.43 8.93
CA PRO A 486 -20.17 29.76 8.36
C PRO A 486 -21.37 30.17 7.50
N SER A 487 -21.76 31.45 7.58
CA SER A 487 -22.81 32.01 6.71
C SER A 487 -22.29 32.22 5.29
N TYR A 488 -23.19 32.22 4.30
CA TYR A 488 -22.81 32.44 2.90
C TYR A 488 -22.12 33.80 2.71
N GLY A 489 -20.97 33.78 2.02
CA GLY A 489 -20.17 34.97 1.75
C GLY A 489 -19.50 35.57 2.99
N GLU A 490 -19.71 34.98 4.18
CA GLU A 490 -19.05 35.39 5.41
C GLU A 490 -17.56 35.16 5.28
N LYS A 491 -16.79 36.17 5.69
CA LYS A 491 -15.34 36.09 5.68
C LYS A 491 -14.88 35.24 6.85
N GLN A 492 -14.22 34.13 6.54
CA GLN A 492 -13.50 33.31 7.50
C GLN A 492 -12.02 33.66 7.43
N GLU A 493 -11.38 33.85 8.59
CA GLU A 493 -9.96 34.22 8.69
C GLU A 493 -9.18 33.11 9.38
N PHE A 494 -8.10 32.69 8.74
CA PHE A 494 -7.20 31.67 9.25
C PHE A 494 -5.87 32.30 9.57
N TYR A 495 -5.30 31.94 10.72
CA TYR A 495 -4.06 32.52 11.22
C TYR A 495 -2.99 31.44 11.37
N MET A 496 -1.81 31.72 10.85
CA MET A 496 -0.61 30.89 11.01
C MET A 496 0.58 31.79 11.30
N ARG A 497 1.58 31.25 11.99
CA ARG A 497 2.88 31.89 12.14
C ARG A 497 3.86 31.22 11.19
N PRO A 498 4.79 31.97 10.61
CA PRO A 498 5.91 31.32 9.97
C PRO A 498 6.80 30.61 10.99
N ASN A 499 7.22 29.38 10.69
CA ASN A 499 8.14 28.61 11.53
C ASN A 499 9.25 27.96 10.69
N TRP A 500 9.86 28.76 9.82
CA TRP A 500 11.02 28.31 9.08
C TRP A 500 12.15 27.98 10.07
N GLN A 501 12.75 26.78 9.96
CA GLN A 501 13.85 26.30 10.81
C GLN A 501 13.49 26.08 12.30
N ASN A 502 12.23 25.78 12.64
CA ASN A 502 11.78 25.59 14.04
C ASN A 502 11.99 26.82 14.95
N ASN A 503 12.01 28.03 14.38
CA ASN A 503 12.03 29.27 15.16
C ASN A 503 10.62 29.68 15.63
N ASN A 504 10.22 29.20 16.81
CA ASN A 504 8.92 29.46 17.45
C ASN A 504 8.68 30.90 17.94
N THR A 505 9.54 31.87 17.59
CA THR A 505 9.44 33.25 18.07
C THR A 505 8.49 34.15 17.26
N ALA A 506 8.05 33.70 16.08
CA ALA A 506 7.14 34.45 15.22
C ALA A 506 5.71 34.47 15.79
N LYS A 507 5.04 35.63 15.66
CA LYS A 507 3.63 35.79 16.04
C LYS A 507 2.72 35.24 14.94
N ASN A 508 1.54 34.75 15.34
CA ASN A 508 0.49 34.41 14.39
C ASN A 508 0.09 35.63 13.56
N SER A 509 -0.09 35.41 12.26
CA SER A 509 -0.48 36.42 11.28
C SER A 509 -1.59 35.88 10.38
N LEU A 510 -2.32 36.76 9.70
CA LEU A 510 -3.37 36.36 8.78
C LEU A 510 -2.75 35.52 7.64
N PHE A 511 -3.15 34.25 7.57
CA PHE A 511 -2.67 33.29 6.60
C PHE A 511 -3.62 33.17 5.39
N MET A 512 -4.92 33.11 5.64
CA MET A 512 -5.91 32.97 4.58
C MET A 512 -7.21 33.68 4.95
N GLU A 513 -7.83 34.35 3.98
CA GLU A 513 -9.23 34.77 4.04
C GLU A 513 -10.02 33.85 3.09
N ALA A 514 -11.09 33.23 3.57
CA ALA A 514 -11.98 32.40 2.74
C ALA A 514 -13.42 32.92 2.79
N ARG A 515 -14.10 32.89 1.65
CA ARG A 515 -15.54 33.12 1.54
C ARG A 515 -16.18 32.00 0.73
N PHE A 516 -17.23 31.38 1.28
CA PHE A 516 -17.93 30.26 0.66
C PHE A 516 -19.30 30.69 0.14
N TYR A 517 -19.66 30.28 -1.07
CA TYR A 517 -20.87 30.72 -1.76
C TYR A 517 -21.84 29.58 -2.05
N LYS A 518 -23.12 29.91 -2.23
CA LYS A 518 -24.21 28.94 -2.47
C LYS A 518 -23.99 28.04 -3.69
N ASN A 519 -23.30 28.55 -4.69
CA ASN A 519 -22.98 27.81 -5.92
C ASN A 519 -21.78 26.85 -5.77
N GLY A 520 -21.27 26.66 -4.55
CA GLY A 520 -20.12 25.79 -4.27
C GLY A 520 -18.76 26.44 -4.54
N ASN A 521 -18.73 27.70 -4.96
CA ASN A 521 -17.47 28.41 -5.14
C ASN A 521 -16.86 28.82 -3.79
N ALA A 522 -15.53 28.83 -3.73
CA ALA A 522 -14.79 29.45 -2.64
C ALA A 522 -13.87 30.54 -3.20
N HIS A 523 -13.86 31.70 -2.55
CA HIS A 523 -12.89 32.77 -2.84
C HIS A 523 -11.86 32.76 -1.73
N LEU A 524 -10.62 32.46 -2.09
CA LEU A 524 -9.50 32.35 -1.17
C LEU A 524 -8.52 33.49 -1.46
N LYS A 525 -8.07 34.17 -0.41
CA LYS A 525 -6.95 35.10 -0.47
C LYS A 525 -5.90 34.59 0.51
N ILE A 526 -4.85 33.98 -0.01
CA ILE A 526 -3.84 33.25 0.75
C ILE A 526 -2.59 34.13 0.94
N ASN A 527 -1.83 33.86 1.99
CA ASN A 527 -0.56 34.50 2.28
C ASN A 527 0.42 34.37 1.11
N GLN A 528 0.99 35.49 0.68
CA GLN A 528 1.85 35.54 -0.51
C GLN A 528 3.17 34.77 -0.32
N ASP A 529 3.73 34.73 0.90
CA ASP A 529 4.96 33.98 1.17
C ASP A 529 4.73 32.48 1.06
N PHE A 530 3.56 31.99 1.51
CA PHE A 530 3.15 30.62 1.26
C PHE A 530 3.00 30.34 -0.23
N MET A 531 2.32 31.23 -0.98
CA MET A 531 2.15 31.03 -2.42
C MET A 531 3.47 31.03 -3.20
N LYS A 532 4.46 31.82 -2.78
CA LYS A 532 5.82 31.73 -3.33
C LYS A 532 6.43 30.35 -3.07
N ALA A 533 6.37 29.87 -1.82
CA ALA A 533 6.91 28.56 -1.46
C ALA A 533 6.21 27.42 -2.22
N PHE A 534 4.88 27.48 -2.30
CA PHE A 534 4.05 26.51 -3.00
C PHE A 534 4.34 26.47 -4.50
N ASN A 535 4.43 27.62 -5.17
CA ASN A 535 4.78 27.71 -6.59
C ASN A 535 6.19 27.18 -6.86
N ILE A 536 7.17 27.52 -6.02
CA ILE A 536 8.56 27.04 -6.15
C ILE A 536 8.62 25.51 -6.08
N GLU A 537 7.99 24.91 -5.07
CA GLU A 537 8.03 23.46 -4.89
C GLU A 537 7.21 22.73 -5.96
N ALA A 538 6.05 23.24 -6.35
CA ALA A 538 5.27 22.67 -7.45
C ALA A 538 6.05 22.70 -8.78
N ALA A 539 6.73 23.80 -9.09
CA ALA A 539 7.58 23.91 -10.28
C ALA A 539 8.71 22.87 -10.30
N ARG A 540 9.40 22.71 -9.15
CA ARG A 540 10.49 21.73 -8.98
C ARG A 540 9.97 20.31 -9.13
N LEU A 541 8.87 19.99 -8.46
CA LEU A 541 8.29 18.64 -8.43
C LEU A 541 7.70 18.21 -9.78
N ASN A 542 7.16 19.15 -10.56
CA ASN A 542 6.71 18.91 -11.92
C ASN A 542 7.84 18.91 -12.96
N GLY A 543 9.09 19.17 -12.55
CA GLY A 543 10.24 19.18 -13.44
C GLY A 543 10.29 20.38 -14.40
N TRP A 544 9.51 21.42 -14.15
CA TRP A 544 9.45 22.65 -14.98
C TRP A 544 10.66 23.55 -14.78
N VAL A 545 11.32 23.43 -13.62
CA VAL A 545 12.58 24.11 -13.30
C VAL A 545 13.58 23.08 -12.79
N ARG A 546 14.85 23.22 -13.18
CA ARG A 546 15.92 22.31 -12.77
C ARG A 546 16.83 22.93 -11.72
N SER A 547 16.85 24.27 -11.61
CA SER A 547 17.66 24.98 -10.63
C SER A 547 16.97 26.22 -10.04
N ALA A 548 17.60 26.83 -9.04
CA ALA A 548 17.17 28.09 -8.44
C ALA A 548 17.21 29.26 -9.44
N GLU A 549 18.18 29.23 -10.36
CA GLU A 549 18.36 30.25 -11.40
C GLU A 549 17.22 30.21 -12.43
N ASP A 550 16.73 29.02 -12.77
CA ASP A 550 15.55 28.88 -13.64
C ASP A 550 14.34 29.60 -13.05
N ILE A 551 14.14 29.52 -11.72
CA ILE A 551 13.02 30.19 -11.05
C ILE A 551 13.12 31.72 -11.19
N LEU A 552 14.29 32.31 -10.93
CA LEU A 552 14.51 33.76 -11.10
C LEU A 552 14.24 34.24 -12.53
N ARG A 553 14.63 33.41 -13.51
CA ARG A 553 14.46 33.72 -14.92
C ARG A 553 13.00 33.61 -15.35
N GLU A 554 12.34 32.51 -14.99
CA GLU A 554 11.06 32.10 -15.60
C GLU A 554 9.82 32.65 -14.87
N PHE A 555 9.87 32.88 -13.56
CA PHE A 555 8.69 33.29 -12.80
C PHE A 555 8.19 34.68 -13.26
N PRO A 556 6.87 34.85 -13.46
CA PRO A 556 6.29 36.13 -13.89
C PRO A 556 6.37 37.18 -12.78
N ASP A 557 6.22 38.45 -13.13
CA ASP A 557 6.38 39.56 -12.18
C ASP A 557 5.36 39.51 -11.01
N ASP A 558 4.14 39.05 -11.27
CA ASP A 558 3.08 38.87 -10.26
C ASP A 558 3.41 37.76 -9.23
N CYS A 559 4.30 36.83 -9.58
CA CYS A 559 4.77 35.75 -8.72
C CYS A 559 6.28 35.84 -8.48
N LYS A 560 6.85 37.05 -8.62
CA LYS A 560 8.28 37.26 -8.55
C LYS A 560 8.83 36.86 -7.20
N VAL A 561 9.95 36.17 -7.25
CA VAL A 561 10.73 35.76 -6.07
C VAL A 561 12.15 36.29 -6.20
N ASN A 562 12.79 36.56 -5.08
CA ASN A 562 14.20 36.95 -5.02
C ASN A 562 15.10 35.77 -4.61
N ALA A 563 16.42 35.96 -4.67
CA ALA A 563 17.39 34.91 -4.38
C ALA A 563 17.31 34.40 -2.92
N GLU A 564 17.00 35.28 -1.96
CA GLU A 564 16.86 34.90 -0.54
C GLU A 564 15.61 34.04 -0.32
N GLU A 565 14.49 34.38 -0.98
CA GLU A 565 13.24 33.62 -0.94
C GLU A 565 13.40 32.25 -1.59
N ILE A 566 14.11 32.14 -2.72
CA ILE A 566 14.38 30.84 -3.35
C ILE A 566 15.26 29.98 -2.46
N LYS A 567 16.34 30.55 -1.89
CA LYS A 567 17.20 29.82 -0.94
C LYS A 567 16.40 29.30 0.25
N LYS A 568 15.36 30.03 0.66
CA LYS A 568 14.48 29.68 1.76
C LYS A 568 13.45 28.60 1.40
N TYR A 569 12.85 28.65 0.21
CA TYR A 569 11.70 27.82 -0.16
C TYR A 569 12.01 26.64 -1.09
N TYR A 570 13.16 26.66 -1.78
CA TYR A 570 13.54 25.58 -2.67
C TYR A 570 13.95 24.32 -1.89
N LYS A 571 13.30 23.19 -2.19
CA LYS A 571 13.38 21.93 -1.42
C LYS A 571 12.98 22.10 0.05
N ALA A 572 12.06 23.01 0.33
CA ALA A 572 11.58 23.26 1.69
C ALA A 572 10.48 22.30 2.17
N ASN A 573 9.93 21.46 1.28
CA ASN A 573 8.93 20.47 1.67
C ASN A 573 9.47 19.56 2.77
N PHE A 574 8.69 19.38 3.83
CA PHE A 574 9.03 18.48 4.91
C PHE A 574 9.24 17.06 4.38
N LEU A 575 10.33 16.41 4.82
CA LEU A 575 10.57 14.99 4.60
C LEU A 575 10.80 14.32 5.95
N ILE A 576 10.19 13.17 6.13
CA ILE A 576 10.37 12.35 7.31
C ILE A 576 11.80 11.80 7.30
N SER A 577 12.60 12.24 8.26
CA SER A 577 13.95 11.74 8.56
C SER A 577 13.89 10.79 9.76
N CYS A 578 13.04 9.77 9.71
CA CYS A 578 12.93 8.80 10.79
C CYS A 578 13.75 7.55 10.47
N SER A 579 14.84 7.31 11.21
CA SER A 579 15.63 6.08 11.14
C SER A 579 15.13 4.99 12.10
N SER A 580 14.17 5.29 13.00
CA SER A 580 13.67 4.34 14.00
C SER A 580 12.14 4.37 14.16
N PRO A 581 11.43 3.26 13.89
CA PRO A 581 9.99 3.12 14.11
C PRO A 581 9.51 3.46 15.53
N LYS A 582 10.36 3.25 16.55
CA LYS A 582 10.02 3.49 17.96
C LYS A 582 9.69 4.97 18.22
N ASN A 583 10.39 5.89 17.54
CA ASN A 583 10.14 7.33 17.67
C ASN A 583 8.77 7.75 17.11
N LEU A 584 8.22 6.93 16.20
CA LEU A 584 6.90 7.15 15.61
C LEU A 584 5.78 6.88 16.61
N LEU A 585 5.92 5.80 17.38
CA LEU A 585 4.92 5.32 18.34
C LEU A 585 5.07 5.91 19.74
N GLN A 586 6.17 6.60 20.04
CA GLN A 586 6.30 7.37 21.27
C GLN A 586 5.19 8.43 21.34
N LEU A 587 4.17 8.07 22.13
CA LEU A 587 3.05 8.86 22.61
C LEU A 587 3.57 10.12 23.31
N GLY A 588 2.79 11.20 23.20
CA GLY A 588 3.02 12.47 23.87
C GLY A 588 3.29 12.30 25.36
N THR A 589 4.56 12.43 25.72
CA THR A 589 4.96 13.01 27.00
C THR A 589 5.49 14.40 26.69
N ASN A 590 4.55 15.33 26.60
CA ASN A 590 4.71 16.73 26.96
C ASN A 590 3.33 17.28 27.28
#